data_AF-A0ABC9VPI8-F1
#
_entry.id   AF-A0ABC9VPI8-F1
#
_cell.length_a   1.000
_cell.length_b   1.000
_cell.length_c   1.000
_cell.angle_alpha   90.00
_cell.angle_beta   90.00
_cell.angle_gamma   90.00
#
_symmetry.space_group_name_H-M   'P 1'
#
loop_
_entity.id
_entity.type
_entity.pdbx_description
1 polymer ?
#
loop_
_entity_poly.entity_id
_entity_poly.type
_entity_poly.pdbx_seq_one_letter_code
_entity_poly.pdbx_strand_id
1 'polypeptide(L)'
;MKAIKFISTTGLLIGAALSLTACGQNNKNAAKTANKFPEQTPQKTAKQGGTLTYAIETDTPFKGIFDSQLSVDQVDSDVMQFGNEALFDTDNQYNITNKGPATFKLDKKAKTVTITVKKGVKWSDGKQVVAKDLEYPYEMTANKATNSLRYSDSLANIVGMKAYHNGKAKTISGITYPDGENGRTIVIHFLAMKPGMLQSGNDYFIETAAPYHYLKDVPFSKLV
;
A
#
# COMPACT_ATOMS: atom_id res chain seq x y z
N MET A 1 -59.91 -41.68 57.38
CA MET A 1 -59.56 -40.33 57.84
C MET A 1 -58.52 -40.42 58.94
N LYS A 2 -57.28 -39.98 58.67
CA LYS A 2 -56.30 -39.48 59.65
C LYS A 2 -54.99 -39.21 58.88
N ALA A 3 -54.63 -37.94 58.77
CA ALA A 3 -53.28 -37.53 58.41
C ALA A 3 -52.39 -37.68 59.65
N ILE A 4 -51.07 -37.92 59.45
CA ILE A 4 -49.96 -37.25 60.16
C ILE A 4 -48.60 -37.92 59.80
N LYS A 5 -47.73 -37.09 59.22
CA LYS A 5 -46.29 -36.85 59.48
C LYS A 5 -45.19 -37.89 59.20
N PHE A 6 -44.27 -37.39 58.36
CA PHE A 6 -42.80 -37.26 58.52
C PHE A 6 -41.86 -38.47 58.33
N ILE A 7 -40.69 -38.06 57.84
CA ILE A 7 -39.31 -38.57 58.02
C ILE A 7 -38.66 -39.17 56.77
N SER A 8 -37.65 -38.42 56.35
CA SER A 8 -36.50 -38.68 55.49
C SER A 8 -35.80 -40.01 55.75
N THR A 9 -35.28 -40.66 54.71
CA THR A 9 -33.84 -40.64 54.33
C THR A 9 -33.54 -41.80 53.36
N THR A 10 -32.98 -41.43 52.21
CA THR A 10 -31.73 -41.95 51.60
C THR A 10 -31.56 -43.46 51.37
N GLY A 11 -31.29 -43.82 50.10
CA GLY A 11 -30.67 -45.08 49.69
C GLY A 11 -31.16 -45.53 48.31
N LEU A 12 -30.77 -44.85 47.24
CA LEU A 12 -29.69 -45.24 46.31
C LEU A 12 -29.99 -46.54 45.55
N LEU A 13 -30.05 -46.48 44.22
CA LEU A 13 -29.24 -47.29 43.30
C LEU A 13 -29.72 -47.14 41.83
N ILE A 14 -28.82 -46.53 41.05
CA ILE A 14 -28.30 -46.99 39.74
C ILE A 14 -29.31 -47.23 38.59
N GLY A 15 -29.20 -46.35 37.59
CA GLY A 15 -28.67 -46.79 36.29
C GLY A 15 -29.62 -46.81 35.10
N ALA A 16 -29.56 -45.76 34.28
CA ALA A 16 -29.78 -45.74 32.82
C ALA A 16 -29.79 -44.25 32.41
N ALA A 17 -29.25 -43.77 31.30
CA ALA A 17 -28.49 -44.34 30.22
C ALA A 17 -27.81 -43.13 29.53
N LEU A 18 -26.66 -43.38 28.89
CA LEU A 18 -25.93 -42.38 28.10
C LEU A 18 -26.80 -41.90 26.93
N SER A 19 -27.20 -40.63 26.95
CA SER A 19 -27.69 -39.92 25.77
C SER A 19 -26.77 -38.74 25.45
N LEU A 20 -26.46 -38.62 24.16
CA LEU A 20 -25.73 -37.52 23.53
C LEU A 20 -26.40 -36.17 23.87
N THR A 21 -25.69 -35.32 24.59
CA THR A 21 -25.84 -33.86 24.53
C THR A 21 -24.47 -33.20 24.53
N ALA A 22 -24.16 -32.52 23.44
CA ALA A 22 -23.14 -31.49 23.39
C ALA A 22 -23.54 -30.32 24.32
N CYS A 23 -22.52 -29.64 24.86
CA CYS A 23 -22.56 -28.45 25.72
C CYS A 23 -22.82 -28.72 27.22
N GLY A 24 -21.76 -28.74 28.04
CA GLY A 24 -21.90 -28.52 29.48
C GLY A 24 -20.74 -29.01 30.36
N GLN A 25 -19.93 -28.06 30.82
CA GLN A 25 -19.03 -28.12 31.98
C GLN A 25 -17.69 -28.88 31.92
N ASN A 26 -16.63 -28.04 31.89
CA ASN A 26 -15.57 -27.99 32.90
C ASN A 26 -14.59 -29.17 32.99
N ASN A 27 -13.73 -29.27 31.97
CA ASN A 27 -12.34 -29.66 32.21
C ASN A 27 -11.46 -28.40 32.20
N LYS A 28 -11.46 -27.67 33.32
CA LYS A 28 -10.57 -26.52 33.57
C LYS A 28 -9.16 -27.04 33.87
N ASN A 29 -8.44 -27.59 32.91
CA ASN A 29 -6.99 -27.84 33.02
C ASN A 29 -6.32 -28.19 31.67
N ALA A 30 -6.58 -27.42 30.61
CA ALA A 30 -5.80 -27.52 29.36
C ALA A 30 -5.62 -26.17 28.64
N ALA A 31 -5.61 -25.06 29.37
CA ALA A 31 -5.22 -23.74 28.82
C ALA A 31 -4.40 -22.98 29.87
N LYS A 32 -3.29 -23.58 30.33
CA LYS A 32 -2.30 -22.84 31.08
C LYS A 32 -1.34 -22.20 30.08
N THR A 33 -1.39 -20.86 30.08
CA THR A 33 -0.40 -19.93 29.53
C THR A 33 -0.46 -19.65 28.03
N ALA A 34 -1.61 -19.18 27.53
CA ALA A 34 -1.53 -18.20 26.44
C ALA A 34 -0.94 -16.92 27.06
N ASN A 35 0.26 -16.52 26.62
CA ASN A 35 0.81 -15.21 26.98
C ASN A 35 -0.22 -14.15 26.57
N LYS A 36 -0.83 -13.48 27.55
CA LYS A 36 -1.72 -12.35 27.27
C LYS A 36 -0.84 -11.22 26.74
N PHE A 37 -0.83 -11.04 25.43
CA PHE A 37 -0.25 -9.85 24.85
C PHE A 37 -1.03 -8.64 25.39
N PRO A 38 -0.33 -7.62 25.91
CA PRO A 38 -1.01 -6.41 26.35
C PRO A 38 -1.77 -5.81 25.16
N GLU A 39 -3.05 -5.53 25.37
CA GLU A 39 -3.96 -4.98 24.36
C GLU A 39 -3.51 -3.58 23.88
N GLN A 40 -2.69 -2.89 24.68
CA GLN A 40 -2.06 -1.63 24.34
C GLN A 40 -0.64 -1.53 24.90
N THR A 41 0.26 -0.93 24.12
CA THR A 41 1.62 -0.62 24.55
C THR A 41 1.58 0.61 25.48
N PRO A 42 2.30 0.62 26.63
CA PRO A 42 2.36 1.80 27.48
C PRO A 42 2.90 3.01 26.71
N GLN A 43 2.15 4.10 26.69
CA GLN A 43 2.61 5.35 26.07
C GLN A 43 3.79 5.91 26.90
N LYS A 44 4.97 5.94 26.29
CA LYS A 44 6.19 6.51 26.89
C LYS A 44 6.68 7.67 26.02
N THR A 45 7.39 8.60 26.63
CA THR A 45 8.07 9.67 25.89
C THR A 45 9.03 9.06 24.87
N ALA A 46 8.90 9.49 23.62
CA ALA A 46 9.80 9.06 22.55
C ALA A 46 11.24 9.48 22.88
N LYS A 47 12.19 8.55 22.74
CA LYS A 47 13.62 8.85 22.91
C LYS A 47 14.19 9.30 21.57
N GLN A 48 15.22 10.15 21.62
CA GLN A 48 15.97 10.53 20.42
C GLN A 48 16.88 9.35 20.00
N GLY A 49 16.74 8.92 18.75
CA GLY A 49 17.47 7.77 18.20
C GLY A 49 16.96 6.41 18.71
N GLY A 50 17.70 5.35 18.40
CA GLY A 50 17.40 3.98 18.80
C GLY A 50 17.17 3.04 17.61
N THR A 51 16.91 1.78 17.93
CA THR A 51 16.62 0.73 16.95
C THR A 51 15.18 0.27 17.14
N LEU A 52 14.40 0.32 16.05
CA LEU A 52 13.08 -0.29 16.00
C LEU A 52 13.23 -1.74 15.54
N THR A 53 12.76 -2.69 16.34
CA THR A 53 12.59 -4.08 15.90
C THR A 53 11.15 -4.26 15.45
N TYR A 54 10.98 -4.64 14.18
CA TYR A 54 9.69 -4.85 13.53
C TYR A 54 9.60 -6.28 13.00
N ALA A 55 8.42 -6.90 13.12
CA ALA A 55 8.14 -8.24 12.61
C ALA A 55 6.78 -8.24 11.91
N ILE A 56 6.71 -8.90 10.77
CA ILE A 56 5.48 -9.14 10.02
C ILE A 56 5.14 -10.63 10.19
N GLU A 57 3.93 -10.91 10.67
CA GLU A 57 3.42 -12.28 10.73
C GLU A 57 2.95 -12.69 9.34
N THR A 58 3.59 -13.72 8.78
CA THR A 58 3.27 -14.26 7.46
C THR A 58 3.71 -15.72 7.38
N ASP A 59 2.86 -16.57 6.80
CA ASP A 59 3.18 -17.97 6.51
C ASP A 59 3.91 -18.13 5.16
N THR A 60 4.09 -17.05 4.42
CA THR A 60 4.78 -17.02 3.12
C THR A 60 6.03 -16.14 3.17
N PRO A 61 7.16 -16.55 2.55
CA PRO A 61 8.31 -15.67 2.36
C PRO A 61 7.92 -14.42 1.56
N PHE A 62 8.48 -13.27 1.92
CA PHE A 62 8.37 -12.05 1.11
C PHE A 62 9.22 -12.20 -0.16
N LYS A 63 8.81 -11.58 -1.27
CA LYS A 63 9.47 -11.75 -2.57
C LYS A 63 10.65 -10.81 -2.76
N GLY A 64 10.68 -9.71 -2.01
CA GLY A 64 11.75 -8.72 -2.05
C GLY A 64 11.63 -7.73 -3.21
N ILE A 65 10.41 -7.51 -3.71
CA ILE A 65 10.14 -6.56 -4.78
C ILE A 65 9.90 -5.19 -4.15
N PHE A 66 10.95 -4.37 -4.09
CA PHE A 66 10.91 -3.04 -3.47
C PHE A 66 10.69 -1.91 -4.48
N ASP A 67 9.78 -2.14 -5.43
CA ASP A 67 9.27 -1.11 -6.33
C ASP A 67 7.74 -1.12 -6.31
N SER A 68 7.12 0.04 -6.07
CA SER A 68 5.66 0.16 -5.92
C SER A 68 4.88 -0.13 -7.19
N GLN A 69 5.52 -0.10 -8.36
CA GLN A 69 4.89 -0.39 -9.65
C GLN A 69 4.94 -1.87 -10.03
N LEU A 70 5.82 -2.63 -9.36
CA LEU A 70 6.07 -4.04 -9.67
C LEU A 70 5.67 -4.99 -8.53
N SER A 71 5.68 -4.50 -7.29
CA SER A 71 5.22 -5.25 -6.12
C SER A 71 3.70 -5.48 -6.19
N VAL A 72 3.25 -6.67 -5.81
CA VAL A 72 1.83 -7.08 -5.82
C VAL A 72 1.38 -7.72 -4.50
N ASP A 73 2.27 -7.78 -3.50
CA ASP A 73 1.96 -8.34 -2.19
C ASP A 73 2.18 -7.33 -1.05
N GLN A 74 1.34 -7.49 -0.02
CA GLN A 74 1.33 -6.59 1.13
C GLN A 74 2.62 -6.71 1.94
N VAL A 75 3.21 -7.91 2.02
CA VAL A 75 4.42 -8.13 2.81
C VAL A 75 5.58 -7.33 2.23
N ASP A 76 5.79 -7.36 0.91
CA ASP A 76 6.79 -6.51 0.25
C ASP A 76 6.50 -5.02 0.47
N SER A 77 5.23 -4.62 0.42
CA SER A 77 4.81 -3.22 0.68
C SER A 77 5.14 -2.78 2.11
N ASP A 78 4.87 -3.62 3.10
CA ASP A 78 5.13 -3.37 4.52
C ASP A 78 6.64 -3.32 4.83
N VAL A 79 7.44 -4.15 4.18
CA VAL A 79 8.91 -4.10 4.32
C VAL A 79 9.48 -2.86 3.62
N MET A 80 8.97 -2.52 2.44
CA MET A 80 9.45 -1.42 1.62
C MET A 80 9.06 -0.03 2.18
N GLN A 81 8.00 0.09 2.98
CA GLN A 81 7.42 1.37 3.42
C GLN A 81 8.44 2.37 4.03
N PHE A 82 9.52 1.86 4.63
CA PHE A 82 10.55 2.71 5.26
C PHE A 82 11.50 3.38 4.25
N GLY A 83 11.54 2.89 3.01
CA GLY A 83 12.37 3.42 1.93
C GLY A 83 11.59 3.87 0.69
N ASN A 84 10.27 3.69 0.68
CA ASN A 84 9.40 4.15 -0.41
C ASN A 84 8.57 5.34 0.05
N GLU A 85 8.89 6.51 -0.51
CA GLU A 85 8.27 7.78 -0.14
C GLU A 85 7.29 8.23 -1.22
N ALA A 86 6.11 8.69 -0.79
CA ALA A 86 5.14 9.32 -1.66
C ALA A 86 5.58 10.73 -2.07
N LEU A 87 5.17 11.16 -3.26
CA LEU A 87 5.41 12.51 -3.75
C LEU A 87 4.57 13.57 -3.04
N PHE A 88 3.43 13.18 -2.48
CA PHE A 88 2.44 14.09 -1.92
C PHE A 88 2.13 13.77 -0.47
N ASP A 89 1.93 14.83 0.33
CA ASP A 89 1.27 14.72 1.63
C ASP A 89 -0.23 14.91 1.45
N THR A 90 -1.03 14.34 2.34
CA THR A 90 -2.49 14.50 2.36
C THR A 90 -3.00 15.17 3.61
N ASP A 91 -4.23 15.72 3.55
CA ASP A 91 -4.98 16.09 4.74
C ASP A 91 -5.78 14.90 5.31
N ASN A 92 -6.56 15.13 6.38
CA ASN A 92 -7.35 14.11 7.04
C ASN A 92 -8.50 13.55 6.17
N GLN A 93 -8.73 14.11 4.99
CA GLN A 93 -9.71 13.70 4.00
C GLN A 93 -9.05 13.14 2.74
N TYR A 94 -7.74 12.83 2.81
CA TYR A 94 -6.92 12.33 1.72
C TYR A 94 -6.79 13.29 0.53
N ASN A 95 -7.15 14.56 0.68
CA ASN A 95 -6.90 15.54 -0.38
C ASN A 95 -5.40 15.78 -0.50
N ILE A 96 -4.90 15.79 -1.72
CA ILE A 96 -3.50 16.07 -2.02
C ILE A 96 -3.17 17.49 -1.60
N THR A 97 -2.09 17.63 -0.84
CA THR A 97 -1.53 18.91 -0.42
C THR A 97 -0.16 19.14 -1.07
N ASN A 98 0.31 20.38 -1.00
CA ASN A 98 1.63 20.77 -1.51
C ASN A 98 2.72 20.71 -0.42
N LYS A 99 2.50 19.98 0.68
CA LYS A 99 3.43 19.90 1.81
C LYS A 99 4.51 18.83 1.65
N GLY A 100 4.21 17.74 0.95
CA GLY A 100 5.16 16.65 0.67
C GLY A 100 6.30 17.02 -0.29
N PRO A 101 7.07 16.03 -0.78
CA PRO A 101 8.24 16.26 -1.65
C PRO A 101 7.95 16.97 -2.97
N ALA A 102 6.73 16.88 -3.49
CA ALA A 102 6.30 17.55 -4.72
C ALA A 102 5.08 18.45 -4.49
N THR A 103 4.84 19.34 -5.45
CA THR A 103 3.63 20.15 -5.54
C THR A 103 2.77 19.67 -6.70
N PHE A 104 1.46 19.79 -6.54
CA PHE A 104 0.42 19.38 -7.45
C PHE A 104 -0.44 20.58 -7.88
N LYS A 105 -0.74 20.67 -9.18
CA LYS A 105 -1.70 21.64 -9.73
C LYS A 105 -2.57 20.98 -10.80
N LEU A 106 -3.88 21.05 -10.64
CA LEU A 106 -4.86 20.54 -11.59
C LEU A 106 -5.47 21.70 -12.39
N ASP A 107 -5.51 21.57 -13.72
CA ASP A 107 -6.24 22.47 -14.62
C ASP A 107 -7.36 21.69 -15.33
N LYS A 108 -8.61 22.04 -14.98
CA LYS A 108 -9.79 21.37 -15.55
C LYS A 108 -10.01 21.70 -17.02
N LYS A 109 -9.68 22.93 -17.46
CA LYS A 109 -9.92 23.39 -18.84
C LYS A 109 -8.88 22.81 -19.78
N ALA A 110 -7.61 22.86 -19.37
CA ALA A 110 -6.51 22.27 -20.13
C ALA A 110 -6.48 20.73 -20.06
N LYS A 111 -7.23 20.15 -19.12
CA LYS A 111 -7.22 18.72 -18.78
C LYS A 111 -5.83 18.22 -18.39
N THR A 112 -5.18 18.94 -17.48
CA THR A 112 -3.82 18.63 -17.08
C THR A 112 -3.64 18.54 -15.56
N VAL A 113 -2.63 17.78 -15.17
CA VAL A 113 -2.02 17.82 -13.84
C VAL A 113 -0.56 18.17 -14.03
N THR A 114 -0.08 19.17 -13.29
CA THR A 114 1.33 19.53 -13.21
C THR A 114 1.88 19.07 -11.87
N ILE A 115 2.96 18.29 -11.92
CA ILE A 115 3.68 17.80 -10.74
C ILE A 115 5.07 18.42 -10.78
N THR A 116 5.49 19.06 -9.70
CA THR A 116 6.83 19.65 -9.57
C THR A 116 7.49 19.18 -8.29
N VAL A 117 8.59 18.45 -8.41
CA VAL A 117 9.41 18.04 -7.27
C VAL A 117 10.10 19.25 -6.67
N LYS A 118 10.13 19.37 -5.34
CA LYS A 118 10.78 20.48 -4.64
C LYS A 118 12.31 20.43 -4.78
N LYS A 119 12.95 21.59 -4.70
CA LYS A 119 14.41 21.69 -4.81
C LYS A 119 15.04 21.02 -3.59
N GLY A 120 16.05 20.17 -3.80
CA GLY A 120 16.75 19.47 -2.73
C GLY A 120 16.14 18.13 -2.34
N VAL A 121 15.01 17.73 -2.93
CA VAL A 121 14.51 16.36 -2.84
C VAL A 121 15.46 15.45 -3.64
N LYS A 122 16.08 14.51 -2.95
CA LYS A 122 17.16 13.69 -3.49
C LYS A 122 16.91 12.22 -3.22
N TRP A 123 17.39 11.40 -4.14
CA TRP A 123 17.63 9.99 -3.90
C TRP A 123 18.68 9.80 -2.80
N SER A 124 18.70 8.63 -2.18
CA SER A 124 19.64 8.28 -1.11
C SER A 124 21.11 8.30 -1.56
N ASP A 125 21.37 8.19 -2.87
CA ASP A 125 22.70 8.38 -3.49
C ASP A 125 23.10 9.87 -3.65
N GLY A 126 22.24 10.79 -3.23
CA GLY A 126 22.46 12.24 -3.24
C GLY A 126 22.05 12.94 -4.54
N LYS A 127 21.60 12.21 -5.56
CA LYS A 127 21.14 12.81 -6.82
C LYS A 127 19.76 13.45 -6.65
N GLN A 128 19.58 14.62 -7.26
CA GLN A 128 18.29 15.29 -7.29
C GLN A 128 17.27 14.42 -8.04
N VAL A 129 16.07 14.28 -7.48
CA VAL A 129 14.94 13.67 -8.20
C VAL A 129 14.53 14.60 -9.34
N VAL A 130 14.48 14.07 -10.57
CA VAL A 130 14.19 14.84 -11.80
C VAL A 130 12.88 14.42 -12.45
N ALA A 131 12.46 15.15 -13.48
CA ALA A 131 11.20 14.92 -14.15
C ALA A 131 11.13 13.54 -14.83
N LYS A 132 12.26 13.02 -15.34
CA LYS A 132 12.31 11.64 -15.86
C LYS A 132 12.04 10.57 -14.81
N ASP A 133 12.45 10.80 -13.56
CA ASP A 133 12.14 9.90 -12.44
C ASP A 133 10.63 9.88 -12.11
N LEU A 134 9.89 10.91 -12.51
CA LEU A 134 8.43 10.98 -12.37
C LEU A 134 7.69 10.28 -13.52
N GLU A 135 8.24 10.28 -14.74
CA GLU A 135 7.66 9.52 -15.85
C GLU A 135 7.97 8.02 -15.73
N TYR A 136 9.16 7.66 -15.26
CA TYR A 136 9.62 6.27 -15.31
C TYR A 136 8.67 5.25 -14.66
N PRO A 137 8.00 5.53 -13.52
CA PRO A 137 6.93 4.68 -13.00
C PRO A 137 5.81 4.37 -14.01
N TYR A 138 5.44 5.34 -14.85
CA TYR A 138 4.45 5.13 -15.91
C TYR A 138 4.99 4.20 -17.01
N GLU A 139 6.27 4.36 -17.38
CA GLU A 139 6.92 3.44 -18.32
C GLU A 139 6.98 2.02 -17.78
N MET A 140 7.37 1.85 -16.51
CA MET A 140 7.45 0.55 -15.83
C MET A 140 6.07 -0.10 -15.75
N THR A 141 5.04 0.63 -15.32
CA THR A 141 3.68 0.10 -15.20
C THR A 141 3.06 -0.23 -16.55
N ALA A 142 3.27 0.59 -17.57
CA ALA A 142 2.63 0.40 -18.87
C ALA A 142 3.43 -0.50 -19.83
N ASN A 143 4.72 -0.75 -19.62
CA ASN A 143 5.50 -1.62 -20.51
C ASN A 143 5.18 -3.10 -20.25
N LYS A 144 4.64 -3.79 -21.25
CA LYS A 144 4.28 -5.22 -21.15
C LYS A 144 5.44 -6.14 -20.74
N ALA A 145 6.68 -5.75 -21.02
CA ALA A 145 7.84 -6.54 -20.63
C ALA A 145 8.05 -6.61 -19.11
N THR A 146 7.52 -5.67 -18.32
CA THR A 146 7.65 -5.70 -16.85
C THR A 146 6.68 -6.67 -16.18
N ASN A 147 5.67 -7.16 -16.92
CA ASN A 147 4.55 -7.93 -16.36
C ASN A 147 3.84 -7.23 -15.17
N SER A 148 3.90 -5.90 -15.08
CA SER A 148 3.22 -5.16 -14.03
C SER A 148 1.72 -5.44 -14.06
N LEU A 149 1.16 -5.83 -12.91
CA LEU A 149 -0.28 -6.02 -12.72
C LEU A 149 -1.01 -4.70 -12.43
N ARG A 150 -0.29 -3.56 -12.41
CA ARG A 150 -0.82 -2.25 -12.01
C ARG A 150 -1.28 -1.39 -13.18
N TYR A 151 -1.08 -1.83 -14.42
CA TYR A 151 -1.66 -1.16 -15.57
C TYR A 151 -3.20 -1.23 -15.52
N SER A 152 -3.86 -0.09 -15.63
CA SER A 152 -5.30 0.03 -15.45
C SER A 152 -5.95 0.94 -16.50
N ASP A 153 -7.27 0.85 -16.63
CA ASP A 153 -8.05 1.76 -17.47
C ASP A 153 -7.97 3.22 -16.97
N SER A 154 -7.77 3.42 -15.66
CA SER A 154 -7.53 4.75 -15.08
C SER A 154 -6.25 5.37 -15.63
N LEU A 155 -5.14 4.64 -15.68
CA LEU A 155 -3.90 5.11 -16.30
C LEU A 155 -4.04 5.27 -17.82
N ALA A 156 -4.84 4.42 -18.48
CA ALA A 156 -5.13 4.53 -19.91
C ALA A 156 -5.86 5.85 -20.30
N ASN A 157 -6.40 6.60 -19.32
CA ASN A 157 -6.94 7.94 -19.50
C ASN A 157 -5.86 9.01 -19.79
N ILE A 158 -4.58 8.71 -19.58
CA ILE A 158 -3.46 9.58 -19.97
C ILE A 158 -3.27 9.49 -21.49
N VAL A 159 -3.11 10.64 -22.14
CA VAL A 159 -2.91 10.73 -23.59
C VAL A 159 -1.67 9.90 -23.98
N GLY A 160 -1.80 9.02 -24.96
CA GLY A 160 -0.70 8.17 -25.45
C GLY A 160 -0.38 6.93 -24.62
N MET A 161 -0.87 6.81 -23.39
CA MET A 161 -0.56 5.69 -22.49
C MET A 161 -0.97 4.33 -23.08
N LYS A 162 -2.19 4.23 -23.63
CA LYS A 162 -2.66 3.01 -24.31
C LYS A 162 -1.86 2.68 -25.57
N ALA A 163 -1.33 3.68 -26.28
CA ALA A 163 -0.51 3.45 -27.46
C ALA A 163 0.87 2.90 -27.05
N TYR A 164 1.48 3.47 -26.00
CA TYR A 164 2.71 2.96 -25.41
C TYR A 164 2.55 1.52 -24.89
N HIS A 165 1.53 1.26 -24.07
CA HIS A 165 1.26 -0.07 -23.53
C HIS A 165 1.10 -1.14 -24.61
N ASN A 166 0.46 -0.79 -25.73
CA ASN A 166 0.27 -1.71 -26.84
C ASN A 166 1.47 -1.82 -27.80
N GLY A 167 2.58 -1.16 -27.50
CA GLY A 167 3.77 -1.14 -28.36
C GLY A 167 3.60 -0.36 -29.66
N LYS A 168 2.54 0.46 -29.77
CA LYS A 168 2.28 1.31 -30.94
C LYS A 168 3.04 2.63 -30.89
N ALA A 169 3.49 3.05 -29.71
CA ALA A 169 4.33 4.21 -29.48
C ALA A 169 5.53 3.83 -28.61
N LYS A 170 6.66 4.50 -28.80
CA LYS A 170 7.87 4.31 -27.99
C LYS A 170 7.89 5.17 -26.72
N THR A 171 7.02 6.16 -26.63
CA THR A 171 6.94 7.13 -25.53
C THR A 171 5.47 7.42 -25.18
N ILE A 172 5.24 8.01 -24.01
CA ILE A 172 3.89 8.39 -23.54
C ILE A 172 3.67 9.86 -23.89
N SER A 173 3.02 10.13 -25.03
CA SER A 173 2.89 11.51 -25.56
C SER A 173 2.17 12.50 -24.65
N GLY A 174 1.41 12.02 -23.67
CA GLY A 174 0.70 12.84 -22.70
C GLY A 174 1.53 13.27 -21.49
N ILE A 175 2.78 12.81 -21.35
CA ILE A 175 3.68 13.24 -20.28
C ILE A 175 4.75 14.12 -20.92
N THR A 176 4.85 15.36 -20.44
CA THR A 176 5.78 16.36 -21.00
C THR A 176 6.60 17.04 -19.93
N TYR A 177 7.74 17.61 -20.33
CA TYR A 177 8.73 18.21 -19.45
C TYR A 177 8.96 19.68 -19.84
N PRO A 178 8.29 20.64 -19.19
CA PRO A 178 8.49 22.06 -19.50
C PRO A 178 9.96 22.51 -19.42
N ASP A 179 10.73 21.89 -18.51
CA ASP A 179 12.15 22.18 -18.27
C ASP A 179 13.08 21.03 -18.71
N GLY A 180 12.60 20.13 -19.58
CA GLY A 180 13.33 18.94 -20.02
C GLY A 180 13.39 17.82 -18.98
N GLU A 181 13.91 16.66 -19.40
CA GLU A 181 13.93 15.42 -18.58
C GLU A 181 14.72 15.57 -17.26
N ASN A 182 15.77 16.40 -17.26
CA ASN A 182 16.57 16.74 -16.08
C ASN A 182 15.99 17.91 -15.26
N GLY A 183 14.85 18.46 -15.68
CA GLY A 183 14.08 19.42 -14.90
C GLY A 183 13.41 18.77 -13.68
N ARG A 184 12.50 19.49 -13.01
CA ARG A 184 11.77 18.97 -11.83
C ARG A 184 10.27 18.82 -12.05
N THR A 185 9.79 19.12 -13.25
CA THR A 185 8.36 19.28 -13.53
C THR A 185 7.92 18.37 -14.67
N ILE A 186 6.84 17.63 -14.43
CA ILE A 186 6.05 16.99 -15.49
C ILE A 186 4.68 17.64 -15.61
N VAL A 187 4.16 17.66 -16.83
CA VAL A 187 2.74 17.96 -17.12
C VAL A 187 2.13 16.72 -17.76
N ILE A 188 1.08 16.21 -17.10
CA ILE A 188 0.32 15.05 -17.54
C ILE A 188 -0.96 15.54 -18.20
N HIS A 189 -1.20 15.12 -19.43
CA HIS A 189 -2.38 15.44 -20.23
C HIS A 189 -3.35 14.26 -20.24
N PHE A 190 -4.61 14.53 -19.92
CA PHE A 190 -5.66 13.52 -19.81
C PHE A 190 -6.70 13.64 -20.92
N LEU A 191 -7.28 12.50 -21.31
CA LEU A 191 -8.43 12.45 -22.21
C LEU A 191 -9.67 13.10 -21.56
N ALA A 192 -9.89 12.80 -20.28
CA ALA A 192 -10.94 13.39 -19.45
C ALA A 192 -10.48 13.62 -18.01
N MET A 193 -10.94 14.71 -17.39
CA MET A 193 -10.74 14.94 -15.96
C MET A 193 -11.72 14.11 -15.14
N LYS A 194 -11.31 13.73 -13.93
CA LYS A 194 -12.09 12.86 -13.03
C LYS A 194 -12.19 13.51 -11.65
N PRO A 195 -13.35 13.44 -10.97
CA PRO A 195 -13.53 14.10 -9.67
C PRO A 195 -12.50 13.67 -8.61
N GLY A 196 -12.12 12.38 -8.62
CA GLY A 196 -11.17 11.82 -7.66
C GLY A 196 -9.73 12.29 -7.80
N MET A 197 -9.35 12.99 -8.88
CA MET A 197 -7.96 13.43 -9.12
C MET A 197 -7.41 14.44 -8.09
N LEU A 198 -8.22 14.92 -7.15
CA LEU A 198 -7.78 15.77 -6.03
C LEU A 198 -7.40 14.97 -4.78
N GLN A 199 -7.72 13.68 -4.73
CA GLN A 199 -7.47 12.80 -3.59
C GLN A 199 -6.35 11.81 -3.92
N SER A 200 -5.57 11.45 -2.90
CA SER A 200 -4.56 10.39 -3.02
C SER A 200 -5.24 9.04 -3.19
N GLY A 201 -4.59 8.14 -3.94
CA GLY A 201 -5.12 6.81 -4.26
C GLY A 201 -6.20 6.84 -5.35
N ASN A 202 -6.17 7.83 -6.23
CA ASN A 202 -7.20 8.01 -7.27
C ASN A 202 -6.98 7.16 -8.54
N ASP A 203 -5.84 6.48 -8.66
CA ASP A 203 -5.42 5.62 -9.78
C ASP A 203 -5.25 6.30 -11.16
N TYR A 204 -5.59 7.58 -11.33
CA TYR A 204 -5.47 8.26 -12.63
C TYR A 204 -4.07 8.82 -12.89
N PHE A 205 -3.24 8.99 -11.86
CA PHE A 205 -1.83 9.33 -11.96
C PHE A 205 -1.04 8.65 -10.83
N ILE A 206 0.26 8.44 -11.04
CA ILE A 206 1.15 7.78 -10.10
C ILE A 206 1.69 8.82 -9.10
N GLU A 207 1.74 8.43 -7.83
CA GLU A 207 2.09 9.31 -6.71
C GLU A 207 3.49 9.00 -6.13
N THR A 208 4.32 8.29 -6.90
CA THR A 208 5.69 7.91 -6.54
C THR A 208 6.65 8.23 -7.68
N ALA A 209 7.96 8.23 -7.40
CA ALA A 209 9.02 8.32 -8.39
C ALA A 209 9.82 7.02 -8.42
N ALA A 210 10.52 6.75 -9.53
CA ALA A 210 11.46 5.64 -9.63
C ALA A 210 12.83 6.16 -10.14
N PRO A 211 13.97 5.64 -9.61
CA PRO A 211 15.29 6.19 -9.90
C PRO A 211 15.75 5.77 -11.31
N TYR A 212 15.30 6.49 -12.34
CA TYR A 212 15.61 6.18 -13.74
C TYR A 212 17.12 6.12 -13.98
N HIS A 213 17.87 7.04 -13.36
CA HIS A 213 19.32 7.07 -13.46
C HIS A 213 20.01 5.80 -12.97
N TYR A 214 19.37 5.05 -12.07
CA TYR A 214 19.88 3.80 -11.50
C TYR A 214 19.38 2.58 -12.28
N LEU A 215 18.15 2.62 -12.80
CA LEU A 215 17.46 1.47 -13.39
C LEU A 215 17.49 1.42 -14.92
N LYS A 216 17.84 2.51 -15.61
CA LYS A 216 17.76 2.62 -17.09
C LYS A 216 18.51 1.54 -17.88
N ASP A 217 19.58 0.96 -17.31
CA ASP A 217 20.40 -0.05 -17.97
C ASP A 217 19.93 -1.48 -17.65
N VAL A 218 18.92 -1.62 -16.78
CA VAL A 218 18.23 -2.88 -16.50
C VAL A 218 17.09 -3.03 -17.50
N PRO A 219 17.08 -4.10 -18.32
CA PRO A 219 15.95 -4.35 -19.23
C PRO A 219 14.64 -4.46 -18.45
N PHE A 220 13.55 -3.92 -18.99
CA PHE A 220 12.22 -4.00 -18.35
C PHE A 220 11.81 -5.42 -17.92
N SER A 221 12.17 -6.44 -18.72
CA SER A 221 11.90 -7.86 -18.42
C SER A 221 12.76 -8.46 -17.29
N LYS A 222 13.61 -7.66 -16.66
CA LYS A 222 14.50 -8.06 -15.57
C LYS A 222 14.36 -7.13 -14.35
N LEU A 223 13.37 -6.25 -14.33
CA LEU A 223 13.12 -5.39 -13.16
C LEU A 223 12.47 -6.15 -11.99
N VAL A 224 11.90 -7.34 -12.26
CA VAL A 224 11.35 -8.30 -11.29
C VAL A 224 11.50 -9.72 -11.81
#